data_AF-A0A9D4P6Q7-F1
#
_entry.id   AF-A0A9D4P6Q7-F1
#
_cell.length_a   1.000
_cell.length_b   1.000
_cell.length_c   1.000
_cell.angle_alpha   90.00
_cell.angle_beta   90.00
_cell.angle_gamma   90.00
#
_symmetry.space_group_name_H-M   'P 1'
#
loop_
_entity.id
_entity.type
_entity.pdbx_description
1 polymer ?
#
loop_
_entity_poly.entity_id
_entity_poly.type
_entity_poly.pdbx_seq_one_letter_code
_entity_poly.pdbx_strand_id
1 'polypeptide(L)'
;MLFKIKTFLYDALKHIVEENGTIQYRRLHYADLVLYLYWLIRALFISLIYIDPERFPLYRYDYASLYFWDHRRILNKFFVIIIFLLIMIGLLCIKTFYFPKQHDDDELRFQVLYDCIVHNTDQYYKSRDTDENIAMKLSQRYENYHQQFVRNHRLLSQITPIAKRVVSFKVWRDSWLEMDRVDKILFEKINKMKLFPYATFKGRSYIVLFILFADRVNYIGHLLYILYQLFSYELVKNSLWMKITLMIETTIFIYNAFLLIQSAMLLACTIMSTYQAFHSGLSYLNQMFVSILDKSRHHNGKQITRKDVLNLGLIYRQHNKLSYYVLHDDKNTWSQSLYYYALISIPINITLLCELIVEDIPAQTEFVFIVIAVVHAITGVIPFMALAHVSSAFHKIRDHILPMQLKLKRNYLRTKLKYDDLYERLMHGKKIAFTFGYLGNLTFRGLFEAFLSYIAAFFLIMGFYMKEHST
;
A
#
# COMPACT_ATOMS: atom_id res chain seq x y z
N MET A 1 17.88 -2.34 8.50
CA MET A 1 16.80 -2.50 7.49
C MET A 1 17.28 -2.33 6.05
N LEU A 2 18.13 -1.33 5.75
CA LEU A 2 18.61 -1.01 4.39
C LEU A 2 19.33 -2.13 3.61
N PHE A 3 19.82 -3.19 4.26
CA PHE A 3 20.54 -4.28 3.59
C PHE A 3 19.66 -5.47 3.15
N LYS A 4 18.37 -5.50 3.53
CA LYS A 4 17.44 -6.59 3.17
C LYS A 4 16.43 -6.16 2.09
N ILE A 5 16.89 -5.41 1.09
CA ILE A 5 16.02 -4.81 0.07
C ILE A 5 15.22 -5.87 -0.73
N LYS A 6 15.80 -7.06 -0.94
CA LYS A 6 15.19 -8.13 -1.74
C LYS A 6 13.89 -8.72 -1.15
N THR A 7 13.67 -8.52 0.14
CA THR A 7 12.52 -9.03 0.91
C THR A 7 11.98 -7.94 1.84
N PHE A 8 12.04 -6.69 1.37
CA PHE A 8 11.82 -5.49 2.18
C PHE A 8 10.53 -5.53 2.98
N LEU A 9 9.38 -5.79 2.35
CA LEU A 9 8.07 -5.74 3.01
C LEU A 9 7.93 -6.84 4.07
N TYR A 10 8.41 -8.04 3.75
CA TYR A 10 8.45 -9.16 4.69
C TYR A 10 9.35 -8.85 5.90
N ASP A 11 10.59 -8.44 5.66
CA ASP A 11 11.57 -8.19 6.72
C ASP A 11 11.21 -6.95 7.54
N ALA A 12 10.69 -5.89 6.92
CA ALA A 12 10.28 -4.68 7.61
C ALA A 12 9.15 -4.98 8.59
N LEU A 13 8.10 -5.69 8.15
CA LEU A 13 6.99 -6.00 9.05
C LEU A 13 7.38 -7.01 10.13
N LYS A 14 8.21 -8.00 9.78
CA LYS A 14 8.75 -8.94 10.76
C LYS A 14 9.56 -8.23 11.83
N HIS A 15 10.44 -7.31 11.43
CA HIS A 15 11.22 -6.46 12.34
C HIS A 15 10.32 -5.58 13.21
N ILE A 16 9.30 -4.94 12.63
CA ILE A 16 8.35 -4.08 13.35
C ILE A 16 7.60 -4.84 14.44
N VAL A 17 7.26 -6.11 14.23
CA VAL A 17 6.43 -6.89 15.17
C VAL A 17 7.29 -7.71 16.14
N GLU A 18 8.31 -8.42 15.65
CA GLU A 18 9.10 -9.36 16.47
C GLU A 18 10.18 -8.65 17.31
N GLU A 19 10.78 -7.58 16.79
CA GLU A 19 11.84 -6.83 17.51
C GLU A 19 11.30 -5.63 18.27
N ASN A 20 9.98 -5.41 18.21
CA ASN A 20 9.30 -4.35 18.94
C ASN A 20 9.60 -4.47 20.44
N GLY A 21 10.02 -3.36 21.05
CA GLY A 21 10.34 -3.32 22.47
C GLY A 21 11.79 -3.65 22.82
N THR A 22 12.60 -4.17 21.89
CA THR A 22 14.04 -4.35 22.15
C THR A 22 14.77 -3.00 22.20
N ILE A 23 15.84 -2.92 23.00
CA ILE A 23 16.66 -1.69 23.11
C ILE A 23 17.35 -1.38 21.78
N GLN A 24 17.80 -2.41 21.06
CA GLN A 24 18.47 -2.26 19.77
C GLN A 24 17.53 -1.65 18.72
N TYR A 25 16.31 -2.17 18.61
CA TYR A 25 15.26 -1.63 17.74
C TYR A 25 15.00 -0.14 18.03
N ARG A 26 14.80 0.22 19.29
CA ARG A 26 14.58 1.63 19.68
C ARG A 26 15.76 2.51 19.30
N ARG A 27 17.00 2.10 19.61
CA ARG A 27 18.21 2.87 19.29
C ARG A 27 18.35 3.11 17.79
N LEU A 28 18.09 2.10 16.96
CA LEU A 28 18.14 2.21 15.51
C LEU A 28 17.15 3.27 15.01
N HIS A 29 15.89 3.18 15.42
CA HIS A 29 14.87 4.11 14.94
C HIS A 29 14.94 5.51 15.58
N TYR A 30 15.56 5.64 16.76
CA TYR A 30 15.94 6.96 17.27
C TYR A 30 17.03 7.61 16.43
N ALA A 31 18.02 6.83 15.94
CA ALA A 31 19.01 7.35 15.01
C ALA A 31 18.35 7.79 13.69
N ASP A 32 17.41 7.00 13.15
CA ASP A 32 16.60 7.38 11.99
C ASP A 32 15.87 8.72 12.20
N LEU A 33 15.25 8.90 13.37
CA LEU A 33 14.57 10.15 13.73
C LEU A 33 15.54 11.34 13.80
N VAL A 34 16.72 11.16 14.40
CA VAL A 34 17.74 12.22 14.49
C VAL A 34 18.22 12.64 13.10
N LEU A 35 18.46 11.68 12.19
CA LEU A 35 18.86 11.97 10.81
C LEU A 35 17.76 12.72 10.03
N TYR A 36 16.48 12.42 10.30
CA TYR A 36 15.36 13.14 9.72
C TYR A 36 15.19 14.55 10.28
N LEU A 37 15.35 14.72 11.60
CA LEU A 37 15.34 16.04 12.23
C LEU A 37 16.48 16.92 11.70
N TYR A 38 17.64 16.33 11.44
CA TYR A 38 18.74 17.00 10.78
C TYR A 38 18.35 17.51 9.38
N TRP A 39 17.72 16.67 8.55
CA TRP A 39 17.17 17.07 7.25
C TRP A 39 16.13 18.18 7.36
N LEU A 40 15.26 18.14 8.37
CA LEU A 40 14.29 19.19 8.64
C LEU A 40 14.97 20.53 8.94
N ILE A 41 15.99 20.53 9.80
CA ILE A 41 16.79 21.73 10.12
C ILE A 41 17.46 22.26 8.85
N ARG A 42 17.99 21.39 8.00
CA ARG A 42 18.58 21.78 6.71
C ARG A 42 17.57 22.42 5.77
N ALA A 43 16.37 21.84 5.63
CA ALA A 43 15.30 22.43 4.84
C ALA A 43 14.91 23.82 5.36
N LEU A 44 14.83 23.99 6.69
CA LEU A 44 14.55 25.29 7.31
C LEU A 44 15.64 26.33 7.03
N PHE A 45 16.92 25.95 7.10
CA PHE A 45 18.02 26.85 6.73
C PHE A 45 17.96 27.27 5.26
N ILE A 46 17.66 26.35 4.36
CA ILE A 46 17.45 26.68 2.94
C ILE A 46 16.26 27.62 2.78
N SER A 47 15.14 27.39 3.50
CA SER A 47 14.00 28.32 3.49
C SER A 47 14.37 29.73 3.94
N LEU A 48 15.21 29.88 4.99
CA LEU A 48 15.66 31.19 5.46
C LEU A 48 16.45 31.96 4.40
N ILE A 49 17.27 31.26 3.60
CA ILE A 49 18.01 31.87 2.48
C ILE A 49 17.04 32.44 1.42
N TYR A 50 15.94 31.74 1.15
CA TYR A 50 14.92 32.21 0.19
C TYR A 50 14.06 33.35 0.72
N ILE A 51 13.88 33.43 2.04
CA ILE A 51 13.07 34.48 2.67
C ILE A 51 13.87 35.79 2.80
N ASP A 52 15.12 35.71 3.28
CA ASP A 52 15.96 36.89 3.55
C ASP A 52 17.45 36.54 3.32
N PRO A 53 17.91 36.58 2.05
CA PRO A 53 19.29 36.20 1.71
C PRO A 53 20.34 37.19 2.21
N GLU A 54 19.96 38.44 2.51
CA GLU A 54 20.87 39.46 3.03
C GLU A 54 21.20 39.19 4.50
N ARG A 55 20.17 38.86 5.30
CA ARG A 55 20.33 38.54 6.71
C ARG A 55 20.90 37.15 6.94
N PHE A 56 20.56 36.19 6.09
CA PHE A 56 20.98 34.79 6.21
C PHE A 56 21.75 34.30 4.97
N PRO A 57 22.99 34.78 4.74
CA PRO A 57 23.79 34.38 3.60
C PRO A 57 24.46 33.01 3.80
N LEU A 58 23.70 32.00 4.24
CA LEU A 58 24.20 30.66 4.57
C LEU A 58 24.82 29.94 3.36
N TYR A 59 24.41 30.31 2.14
CA TYR A 59 25.02 29.84 0.88
C TYR A 59 26.52 30.16 0.76
N ARG A 60 27.05 31.11 1.54
CA ARG A 60 28.50 31.41 1.58
C ARG A 60 29.30 30.41 2.41
N TYR A 61 28.64 29.69 3.31
CA TYR A 61 29.28 28.87 4.34
C TYR A 61 28.94 27.38 4.22
N ASP A 62 27.88 27.03 3.50
CA ASP A 62 27.36 25.66 3.41
C ASP A 62 27.14 25.23 1.96
N TYR A 63 27.68 24.06 1.58
CA TYR A 63 27.65 23.58 0.19
C TYR A 63 26.24 23.21 -0.28
N ALA A 64 25.42 22.60 0.58
CA ALA A 64 24.04 22.28 0.23
C ALA A 64 23.25 23.57 -0.03
N SER A 65 23.38 24.55 0.87
CA SER A 65 22.81 25.87 0.70
C SER A 65 23.30 26.59 -0.56
N LEU A 66 24.60 26.50 -0.88
CA LEU A 66 25.19 27.04 -2.10
C LEU A 66 24.60 26.38 -3.35
N TYR A 67 24.48 25.05 -3.36
CA TYR A 67 23.91 24.32 -4.48
C TYR A 67 22.47 24.75 -4.77
N PHE A 68 21.63 24.87 -3.74
CA PHE A 68 20.28 25.39 -3.86
C PHE A 68 20.27 26.83 -4.38
N TRP A 69 21.16 27.68 -3.86
CA TRP A 69 21.28 29.06 -4.29
C TRP A 69 21.70 29.21 -5.76
N ASP A 70 22.68 28.43 -6.21
CA ASP A 70 23.17 28.44 -7.59
C ASP A 70 22.10 27.95 -8.58
N HIS A 71 21.29 26.98 -8.15
CA HIS A 71 20.19 26.41 -8.94
C HIS A 71 18.81 26.99 -8.59
N ARG A 72 18.75 28.16 -7.92
CA ARG A 72 17.51 28.75 -7.40
C ARG A 72 16.41 29.02 -8.42
N ARG A 73 16.77 29.09 -9.71
CA ARG A 73 15.80 29.20 -10.82
C ARG A 73 14.97 27.93 -10.99
N ILE A 74 15.53 26.77 -10.67
CA ILE A 74 14.86 25.46 -10.72
C ILE A 74 14.41 25.03 -9.32
N LEU A 75 15.29 25.23 -8.31
CA LEU A 75 15.05 24.87 -6.92
C LEU A 75 14.43 26.03 -6.15
N ASN A 76 13.32 26.58 -6.62
CA ASN A 76 12.68 27.75 -6.02
C ASN A 76 12.15 27.47 -4.58
N LYS A 77 11.55 28.48 -3.95
CA LYS A 77 10.99 28.37 -2.60
C LYS A 77 9.91 27.27 -2.45
N PHE A 78 9.16 26.98 -3.50
CA PHE A 78 8.11 25.96 -3.49
C PHE A 78 8.69 24.54 -3.57
N PHE A 79 9.82 24.35 -4.26
CA PHE A 79 10.59 23.11 -4.17
C PHE A 79 11.03 22.82 -2.73
N VAL A 80 11.40 23.85 -1.97
CA VAL A 80 11.74 23.72 -0.55
C VAL A 80 10.50 23.33 0.28
N ILE A 81 9.32 23.88 -0.04
CA ILE A 81 8.05 23.46 0.57
C ILE A 81 7.77 21.97 0.28
N ILE A 82 7.99 21.52 -0.95
CA ILE A 82 7.83 20.09 -1.31
C ILE A 82 8.77 19.22 -0.49
N ILE A 83 10.06 19.59 -0.38
CA ILE A 83 11.03 18.87 0.46
C ILE A 83 10.56 18.81 1.92
N PHE A 84 10.11 19.93 2.47
CA PHE A 84 9.61 19.99 3.84
C PHE A 84 8.44 19.03 4.05
N LEU A 85 7.47 19.02 3.13
CA LEU A 85 6.31 18.13 3.19
C LEU A 85 6.73 16.65 3.04
N LEU A 86 7.70 16.34 2.18
CA LEU A 86 8.24 14.99 2.04
C LEU A 86 8.93 14.51 3.34
N ILE A 87 9.71 15.38 4.00
CA ILE A 87 10.32 15.10 5.30
C ILE A 87 9.23 14.78 6.34
N MET A 88 8.13 15.55 6.33
CA MET A 88 6.99 15.31 7.22
C MET A 88 6.30 13.97 6.96
N ILE A 89 6.20 13.51 5.71
CA ILE A 89 5.73 12.14 5.39
C ILE A 89 6.66 11.09 5.99
N GLY A 90 7.97 11.24 5.85
CA GLY A 90 8.94 10.31 6.43
C GLY A 90 8.81 10.23 7.95
N LEU A 91 8.72 11.38 8.63
CA LEU A 91 8.48 11.45 10.07
C LEU A 91 7.15 10.80 10.48
N LEU A 92 6.09 11.01 9.71
CA LEU A 92 4.80 10.36 9.93
C LEU A 92 4.92 8.84 9.85
N CYS A 93 5.61 8.32 8.84
CA CYS A 93 5.79 6.88 8.68
C CYS A 93 6.66 6.28 9.79
N ILE A 94 7.76 6.95 10.17
CA ILE A 94 8.61 6.54 11.29
C ILE A 94 7.78 6.46 12.57
N LYS A 95 6.96 7.49 12.84
CA LYS A 95 6.04 7.49 13.98
C LYS A 95 5.03 6.34 13.91
N THR A 96 4.42 6.12 12.75
CA THR A 96 3.37 5.12 12.55
C THR A 96 3.88 3.70 12.79
N PHE A 97 5.05 3.37 12.22
CA PHE A 97 5.57 2.01 12.21
C PHE A 97 6.56 1.71 13.35
N TYR A 98 7.39 2.67 13.74
CA TYR A 98 8.52 2.42 14.66
C TYR A 98 8.33 3.02 16.06
N PHE A 99 7.44 4.01 16.20
CA PHE A 99 7.10 4.61 17.51
C PHE A 99 5.59 4.56 17.79
N PRO A 100 4.97 3.36 17.75
CA PRO A 100 3.56 3.24 18.07
C PRO A 100 3.30 3.73 19.51
N LYS A 101 2.18 4.43 19.71
CA LYS A 101 1.80 5.01 21.00
C LYS A 101 1.76 3.89 22.05
N GLN A 102 2.72 3.89 22.97
CA GLN A 102 3.03 2.80 23.91
C GLN A 102 1.96 2.60 25.01
N HIS A 103 0.76 3.17 24.83
CA HIS A 103 -0.14 3.44 25.94
C HIS A 103 -1.12 2.33 26.30
N ASP A 104 -1.11 1.19 25.61
CA ASP A 104 -1.87 0.02 26.00
C ASP A 104 -1.07 -1.23 25.60
N ASP A 105 -1.10 -2.27 26.44
CA ASP A 105 -0.58 -3.63 26.24
C ASP A 105 -1.29 -4.39 25.08
N ASP A 106 -1.69 -3.67 24.02
CA ASP A 106 -2.39 -4.21 22.86
C ASP A 106 -1.40 -4.99 21.97
N GLU A 107 -1.17 -6.25 22.32
CA GLU A 107 -0.49 -7.28 21.50
C GLU A 107 -1.11 -7.42 20.09
N LEU A 108 -2.27 -6.79 19.84
CA LEU A 108 -3.07 -6.87 18.63
C LEU A 108 -2.61 -5.95 17.48
N ARG A 109 -1.75 -4.96 17.73
CA ARG A 109 -1.35 -4.00 16.68
C ARG A 109 -0.54 -4.67 15.58
N PHE A 110 -0.86 -4.31 14.34
CA PHE A 110 -0.27 -4.90 13.13
C PHE A 110 -0.49 -6.41 12.99
N GLN A 111 -1.29 -7.08 13.82
CA GLN A 111 -1.47 -8.53 13.70
C GLN A 111 -2.12 -8.95 12.38
N VAL A 112 -3.08 -8.17 11.87
CA VAL A 112 -3.66 -8.41 10.53
C VAL A 112 -2.56 -8.37 9.48
N LEU A 113 -1.73 -7.33 9.50
CA LEU A 113 -0.61 -7.22 8.57
C LEU A 113 0.38 -8.37 8.77
N TYR A 114 0.70 -8.74 10.00
CA TYR A 114 1.68 -9.78 10.32
C TYR A 114 1.22 -11.14 9.81
N ASP A 115 -0.06 -11.47 10.03
CA ASP A 115 -0.65 -12.70 9.52
C ASP A 115 -0.65 -12.71 7.99
N CYS A 116 -0.96 -11.58 7.34
CA CYS A 116 -1.03 -11.44 5.89
C CYS A 116 0.33 -11.43 5.19
N ILE A 117 1.32 -10.72 5.75
CA ILE A 117 2.61 -10.48 5.09
C ILE A 117 3.67 -11.47 5.56
N VAL A 118 3.83 -11.68 6.86
CA VAL A 118 4.89 -12.55 7.40
C VAL A 118 4.42 -13.99 7.43
N HIS A 119 3.37 -14.28 8.20
CA HIS A 119 2.92 -15.66 8.44
C HIS A 119 2.44 -16.35 7.16
N ASN A 120 1.65 -15.70 6.32
CA ASN A 120 1.21 -16.26 5.05
C ASN A 120 2.38 -16.52 4.07
N THR A 121 3.41 -15.66 4.08
CA THR A 121 4.62 -15.84 3.26
C THR A 121 5.48 -17.00 3.77
N ASP A 122 5.64 -17.13 5.10
CA ASP A 122 6.30 -18.30 5.69
C ASP A 122 5.57 -19.59 5.34
N GLN A 123 4.23 -19.57 5.36
CA GLN A 123 3.40 -20.70 4.95
C GLN A 123 3.54 -21.04 3.48
N TYR A 124 3.70 -20.02 2.63
CA TYR A 124 3.98 -20.22 1.21
C TYR A 124 5.31 -20.95 1.02
N TYR A 125 6.38 -20.50 1.69
CA TYR A 125 7.69 -21.13 1.60
C TYR A 125 7.69 -22.56 2.14
N LYS A 126 6.98 -22.82 3.25
CA LYS A 126 6.78 -24.17 3.80
C LYS A 126 5.95 -25.10 2.91
N SER A 127 5.22 -24.53 1.95
CA SER A 127 4.35 -25.28 1.04
C SER A 127 4.92 -25.37 -0.38
N ARG A 128 6.21 -25.04 -0.59
CA ARG A 128 6.85 -25.17 -1.90
C ARG A 128 6.85 -26.63 -2.34
N ASP A 129 6.46 -26.82 -3.60
CA ASP A 129 6.50 -28.12 -4.24
C ASP A 129 7.92 -28.47 -4.71
N THR A 130 8.16 -29.74 -5.05
CA THR A 130 9.44 -30.19 -5.60
C THR A 130 9.65 -29.65 -7.01
N ASP A 131 10.91 -29.42 -7.40
CA ASP A 131 11.23 -28.88 -8.73
C ASP A 131 10.74 -29.82 -9.87
N GLU A 132 10.71 -31.13 -9.63
CA GLU A 132 10.14 -32.13 -10.54
C GLU A 132 8.63 -31.94 -10.76
N ASN A 133 7.87 -31.77 -9.68
CA ASN A 133 6.42 -31.53 -9.76
C ASN A 133 6.12 -30.20 -10.43
N ILE A 134 6.94 -29.18 -10.17
CA ILE A 134 6.82 -27.87 -10.83
C ILE A 134 7.08 -28.00 -12.33
N ALA A 135 8.14 -28.70 -12.73
CA ALA A 135 8.46 -28.94 -14.13
C ALA A 135 7.34 -29.73 -14.85
N MET A 136 6.79 -30.75 -14.19
CA MET A 136 5.67 -31.53 -14.71
C MET A 136 4.42 -30.66 -14.93
N LYS A 137 4.03 -29.85 -13.93
CA LYS A 137 2.89 -28.91 -14.04
C LYS A 137 3.08 -27.91 -15.18
N LEU A 138 4.28 -27.33 -15.29
CA LEU A 138 4.62 -26.38 -16.34
C LEU A 138 4.56 -27.01 -17.74
N SER A 139 5.09 -28.23 -17.89
CA SER A 139 5.07 -28.99 -19.14
C SER A 139 3.64 -29.31 -19.58
N GLN A 140 2.82 -29.82 -18.67
CA GLN A 140 1.40 -30.11 -18.94
C GLN A 140 0.63 -28.86 -19.34
N ARG A 141 0.84 -27.73 -18.64
CA ARG A 141 0.19 -26.45 -18.98
C ARG A 141 0.64 -25.93 -20.34
N TYR A 142 1.93 -26.05 -20.66
CA TYR A 142 2.48 -25.66 -21.95
C TYR A 142 1.83 -26.45 -23.08
N GLU A 143 1.75 -27.78 -22.97
CA GLU A 143 1.13 -28.62 -23.99
C GLU A 143 -0.34 -28.27 -24.20
N ASN A 144 -1.09 -28.11 -23.10
CA ASN A 144 -2.50 -27.71 -23.15
C ASN A 144 -2.70 -26.35 -23.85
N TYR A 145 -1.90 -25.34 -23.51
CA TYR A 145 -1.99 -24.01 -24.14
C TYR A 145 -1.50 -24.01 -25.58
N HIS A 146 -0.51 -24.84 -25.91
CA HIS A 146 -0.04 -25.00 -27.27
C HIS A 146 -1.14 -25.58 -28.16
N GLN A 147 -1.77 -26.67 -27.73
CA GLN A 147 -2.90 -27.29 -28.45
C GLN A 147 -4.08 -26.32 -28.62
N GLN A 148 -4.44 -25.56 -27.58
CA GLN A 148 -5.47 -24.53 -27.67
C GLN A 148 -5.10 -23.40 -28.64
N PHE A 149 -3.84 -22.95 -28.63
CA PHE A 149 -3.36 -21.89 -29.51
C PHE A 149 -3.38 -22.33 -30.98
N VAL A 150 -2.91 -23.55 -31.28
CA VAL A 150 -2.96 -24.14 -32.63
C VAL A 150 -4.40 -24.26 -33.13
N ARG A 151 -5.34 -24.67 -32.26
CA ARG A 151 -6.76 -24.76 -32.61
C ARG A 151 -7.39 -23.39 -32.92
N ASN A 152 -7.08 -22.38 -32.12
CA ASN A 152 -7.75 -21.07 -32.21
C ASN A 152 -7.09 -20.11 -33.21
N HIS A 153 -5.79 -20.28 -33.49
CA HIS A 153 -5.00 -19.35 -34.29
C HIS A 153 -4.14 -20.06 -35.34
N ARG A 154 -4.79 -20.79 -36.25
CA ARG A 154 -4.16 -21.64 -37.27
C ARG A 154 -3.10 -20.94 -38.13
N LEU A 155 -3.31 -19.65 -38.46
CA LEU A 155 -2.35 -18.84 -39.23
C LEU A 155 -1.13 -18.41 -38.39
N LEU A 156 -1.34 -17.98 -37.14
CA LEU A 156 -0.24 -17.58 -36.25
C LEU A 156 0.56 -18.78 -35.74
N SER A 157 -0.05 -19.96 -35.64
CA SER A 157 0.63 -21.20 -35.26
C SER A 157 1.63 -21.70 -36.31
N GLN A 158 1.51 -21.26 -37.57
CA GLN A 158 2.49 -21.57 -38.62
C GLN A 158 3.82 -20.82 -38.40
N ILE A 159 3.79 -19.70 -37.65
CA ILE A 159 4.98 -18.96 -37.26
C ILE A 159 5.48 -19.51 -35.91
N THR A 160 6.10 -20.70 -35.97
CA THR A 160 6.56 -21.49 -34.83
C THR A 160 7.27 -20.71 -33.71
N PRO A 161 8.22 -19.79 -33.97
CA PRO A 161 8.89 -19.07 -32.88
C PRO A 161 7.99 -18.08 -32.14
N ILE A 162 7.03 -17.44 -32.83
CA ILE A 162 6.08 -16.50 -32.20
C ILE A 162 5.08 -17.27 -31.34
N ALA A 163 4.50 -18.34 -31.89
CA ALA A 163 3.56 -19.21 -31.17
C ALA A 163 4.18 -19.77 -29.87
N LYS A 164 5.42 -20.28 -29.95
CA LYS A 164 6.16 -20.77 -28.77
C LYS A 164 6.37 -19.66 -27.74
N ARG A 165 6.80 -18.46 -28.14
CA ARG A 165 6.99 -17.34 -27.21
C ARG A 165 5.70 -16.90 -26.52
N VAL A 166 4.60 -16.78 -27.26
CA VAL A 166 3.30 -16.38 -26.70
C VAL A 166 2.79 -17.43 -25.72
N VAL A 167 2.86 -18.72 -26.08
CA VAL A 167 2.46 -19.82 -25.20
C VAL A 167 3.34 -19.88 -23.96
N SER A 168 4.67 -19.82 -24.10
CA SER A 168 5.61 -19.80 -22.96
C SER A 168 5.36 -18.61 -22.04
N PHE A 169 5.10 -17.42 -22.59
CA PHE A 169 4.77 -16.24 -21.78
C PHE A 169 3.46 -16.44 -21.01
N LYS A 170 2.43 -17.01 -21.65
CA LYS A 170 1.16 -17.34 -20.99
C LYS A 170 1.35 -18.38 -19.89
N VAL A 171 2.12 -19.45 -20.14
CA VAL A 171 2.48 -20.46 -19.13
C VAL A 171 3.20 -19.83 -17.96
N TRP A 172 4.21 -18.99 -18.22
CA TRP A 172 4.96 -18.29 -17.17
C TRP A 172 4.04 -17.43 -16.31
N ARG A 173 3.18 -16.60 -16.93
CA ARG A 173 2.23 -15.73 -16.22
C ARG A 173 1.24 -16.54 -15.39
N ASP A 174 0.59 -17.53 -16.00
CA ASP A 174 -0.47 -18.30 -15.35
C ASP A 174 0.10 -19.24 -14.27
N SER A 175 1.34 -19.72 -14.42
CA SER A 175 2.06 -20.47 -13.39
C SER A 175 2.28 -19.66 -12.11
N TRP A 176 2.61 -18.37 -12.25
CA TRP A 176 2.69 -17.47 -11.10
C TRP A 176 1.31 -17.20 -10.49
N LEU A 177 0.30 -16.87 -11.32
CA LEU A 177 -1.05 -16.55 -10.83
C LEU A 177 -1.74 -17.73 -10.15
N GLU A 178 -1.55 -18.95 -10.64
CA GLU A 178 -2.11 -20.18 -10.06
C GLU A 178 -1.20 -20.82 -9.01
N MET A 179 -0.01 -20.24 -8.79
CA MET A 179 0.98 -20.69 -7.84
C MET A 179 1.33 -22.17 -8.02
N ASP A 180 1.67 -22.57 -9.26
CA ASP A 180 2.02 -23.97 -9.57
C ASP A 180 3.25 -24.46 -8.78
N ARG A 181 4.04 -23.52 -8.25
CA ARG A 181 5.21 -23.73 -7.38
C ARG A 181 4.88 -24.22 -5.97
N VAL A 182 3.59 -24.34 -5.64
CA VAL A 182 3.09 -24.63 -4.30
C VAL A 182 2.25 -25.90 -4.35
N ASP A 183 2.39 -26.75 -3.33
CA ASP A 183 1.40 -27.77 -3.05
C ASP A 183 0.13 -27.09 -2.50
N LYS A 184 -0.90 -27.05 -3.35
CA LYS A 184 -2.18 -26.40 -3.05
C LYS A 184 -2.86 -27.01 -1.81
N ILE A 185 -2.74 -28.32 -1.61
CA ILE A 185 -3.36 -29.02 -0.48
C ILE A 185 -2.66 -28.61 0.82
N LEU A 186 -1.33 -28.65 0.82
CA LEU A 186 -0.51 -28.26 1.97
C LEU A 186 -0.74 -26.79 2.33
N PHE A 187 -0.75 -25.90 1.33
CA PHE A 187 -0.95 -24.47 1.56
C PHE A 187 -2.37 -24.15 2.04
N GLU A 188 -3.42 -24.71 1.42
CA GLU A 188 -4.80 -24.35 1.74
C GLU A 188 -5.33 -25.05 3.00
N LYS A 189 -5.03 -26.34 3.19
CA LYS A 189 -5.67 -27.14 4.25
C LYS A 189 -4.87 -27.23 5.53
N ILE A 190 -3.54 -27.28 5.44
CA ILE A 190 -2.66 -27.52 6.59
C ILE A 190 -2.08 -26.19 7.07
N ASN A 191 -1.41 -25.46 6.18
CA ASN A 191 -0.74 -24.21 6.50
C ASN A 191 -1.68 -23.01 6.37
N LYS A 192 -2.68 -22.91 7.27
CA LYS A 192 -3.68 -21.83 7.28
C LYS A 192 -3.22 -20.56 8.01
N MET A 193 -3.64 -19.41 7.50
CA MET A 193 -3.50 -18.12 8.20
C MET A 193 -4.22 -18.15 9.56
N LYS A 194 -3.67 -17.47 10.56
CA LYS A 194 -4.19 -17.50 11.95
C LYS A 194 -5.48 -16.68 12.08
N LEU A 195 -5.47 -15.45 11.56
CA LEU A 195 -6.60 -14.53 11.68
C LEU A 195 -7.64 -14.77 10.59
N PHE A 196 -7.18 -15.22 9.42
CA PHE A 196 -8.01 -15.54 8.24
C PHE A 196 -7.98 -17.03 7.87
N PRO A 197 -8.41 -17.95 8.75
CA PRO A 197 -8.30 -19.40 8.51
C PRO A 197 -9.18 -19.92 7.36
N TYR A 198 -10.11 -19.08 6.88
CA TYR A 198 -11.01 -19.35 5.75
C TYR A 198 -10.67 -18.50 4.52
N ALA A 199 -9.52 -17.83 4.49
CA ALA A 199 -9.05 -17.15 3.30
C ALA A 199 -8.89 -18.15 2.16
N THR A 200 -9.49 -17.83 1.01
CA THR A 200 -9.40 -18.69 -0.18
C THR A 200 -7.96 -18.79 -0.66
N PHE A 201 -7.59 -19.92 -1.28
CA PHE A 201 -6.30 -20.08 -1.93
C PHE A 201 -5.97 -18.89 -2.84
N LYS A 202 -6.91 -18.48 -3.69
CA LYS A 202 -6.76 -17.33 -4.60
C LYS A 202 -6.41 -16.03 -3.86
N GLY A 203 -7.11 -15.73 -2.76
CA GLY A 203 -6.85 -14.55 -1.94
C GLY A 203 -5.45 -14.54 -1.35
N ARG A 204 -5.05 -15.66 -0.76
CA ARG A 204 -3.72 -15.84 -0.15
C ARG A 204 -2.60 -15.74 -1.16
N SER A 205 -2.79 -16.36 -2.33
CA SER A 205 -1.85 -16.31 -3.44
C SER A 205 -1.65 -14.89 -3.95
N TYR A 206 -2.72 -14.09 -4.06
CA TYR A 206 -2.62 -12.69 -4.46
C TYR A 206 -1.83 -11.84 -3.47
N ILE A 207 -2.01 -12.07 -2.16
CA ILE A 207 -1.21 -11.38 -1.13
C ILE A 207 0.28 -11.71 -1.30
N VAL A 208 0.63 -12.99 -1.44
CA VAL A 208 2.03 -13.40 -1.63
C VAL A 208 2.61 -12.84 -2.92
N LEU A 209 1.88 -12.93 -4.03
CA LEU A 209 2.33 -12.38 -5.31
C LEU A 209 2.52 -10.86 -5.24
N PHE A 210 1.64 -10.15 -4.53
CA PHE A 210 1.76 -8.71 -4.30
C PHE A 210 3.02 -8.38 -3.51
N ILE A 211 3.31 -9.11 -2.43
CA ILE A 211 4.52 -8.92 -1.61
C ILE A 211 5.78 -9.15 -2.46
N LEU A 212 5.84 -10.28 -3.17
CA LEU A 212 6.99 -10.62 -4.04
C LEU A 212 7.18 -9.58 -5.16
N PHE A 213 6.09 -9.05 -5.71
CA PHE A 213 6.14 -8.00 -6.72
C PHE A 213 6.65 -6.68 -6.12
N ALA A 214 6.09 -6.25 -4.99
CA ALA A 214 6.47 -5.03 -4.30
C ALA A 214 7.96 -5.04 -3.92
N ASP A 215 8.46 -6.16 -3.38
CA ASP A 215 9.87 -6.32 -3.01
C ASP A 215 10.80 -6.23 -4.23
N ARG A 216 10.40 -6.79 -5.38
CA ARG A 216 11.18 -6.68 -6.63
C ARG A 216 11.19 -5.26 -7.18
N VAL A 217 10.04 -4.59 -7.18
CA VAL A 217 9.95 -3.19 -7.61
C VAL A 217 10.83 -2.31 -6.73
N ASN A 218 10.80 -2.55 -5.41
CA ASN A 218 11.64 -1.82 -4.46
C ASN A 218 13.13 -2.06 -4.75
N TYR A 219 13.53 -3.31 -4.95
CA TYR A 219 14.90 -3.66 -5.28
C TYR A 219 15.41 -2.99 -6.57
N ILE A 220 14.60 -2.98 -7.63
CA ILE A 220 14.95 -2.32 -8.89
C ILE A 220 15.04 -0.80 -8.69
N GLY A 221 14.08 -0.20 -7.98
CA GLY A 221 14.09 1.24 -7.68
C GLY A 221 15.33 1.67 -6.91
N HIS A 222 15.71 0.92 -5.88
CA HIS A 222 16.97 1.15 -5.15
C HIS A 222 18.19 1.05 -6.06
N LEU A 223 18.27 0.01 -6.91
CA LEU A 223 19.40 -0.19 -7.81
C LEU A 223 19.54 0.95 -8.82
N LEU A 224 18.43 1.42 -9.40
CA LEU A 224 18.41 2.56 -10.31
C LEU A 224 18.85 3.86 -9.61
N TYR A 225 18.42 4.09 -8.38
CA TYR A 225 18.82 5.28 -7.62
C TYR A 225 20.31 5.26 -7.27
N ILE A 226 20.85 4.11 -6.84
CA ILE A 226 22.29 3.96 -6.56
C ILE A 226 23.10 4.24 -7.84
N LEU A 227 22.69 3.66 -8.97
CA LEU A 227 23.33 3.90 -10.27
C LEU A 227 23.30 5.39 -10.64
N TYR A 228 22.14 6.03 -10.56
CA TYR A 228 22.00 7.46 -10.84
C TYR A 228 22.97 8.31 -10.01
N GLN A 229 23.05 8.03 -8.71
CA GLN A 229 23.96 8.76 -7.81
C GLN A 229 25.44 8.49 -8.13
N LEU A 230 25.81 7.26 -8.47
CA LEU A 230 27.19 6.94 -8.87
C LEU A 230 27.62 7.69 -10.15
N PHE A 231 26.68 7.96 -11.07
CA PHE A 231 26.95 8.72 -12.29
C PHE A 231 26.90 10.25 -12.10
N SER A 232 26.28 10.77 -11.04
CA SER A 232 26.21 12.23 -10.78
C SER A 232 27.41 12.81 -10.03
N TYR A 233 28.36 11.97 -9.60
CA TYR A 233 29.50 12.34 -8.76
C TYR A 233 30.69 12.98 -9.53
N GLU A 234 30.43 13.94 -10.42
CA GLU A 234 31.47 14.70 -11.14
C GLU A 234 31.89 16.01 -10.44
N LEU A 235 31.29 16.36 -9.31
CA LEU A 235 31.51 17.64 -8.63
C LEU A 235 32.34 17.47 -7.35
N VAL A 236 33.67 17.57 -7.39
CA VAL A 236 34.48 18.36 -6.41
C VAL A 236 35.91 18.61 -6.91
N LYS A 237 36.34 19.88 -6.93
CA LYS A 237 37.75 20.32 -6.94
C LYS A 237 38.22 20.85 -5.56
N ASN A 238 39.49 20.56 -5.25
CA ASN A 238 40.48 21.32 -4.46
C ASN A 238 40.58 21.32 -2.91
N SER A 239 39.73 20.67 -2.09
CA SER A 239 40.03 20.50 -0.64
C SER A 239 39.58 19.16 -0.04
N LEU A 240 40.46 18.50 0.74
CA LEU A 240 40.18 17.20 1.40
C LEU A 240 39.06 17.29 2.44
N TRP A 241 39.08 18.31 3.29
CA TRP A 241 38.07 18.50 4.35
C TRP A 241 36.68 18.78 3.77
N MET A 242 36.63 19.54 2.67
CA MET A 242 35.38 19.78 1.97
C MET A 242 34.85 18.52 1.29
N LYS A 243 35.74 17.68 0.72
CA LYS A 243 35.36 16.37 0.19
C LYS A 243 34.76 15.45 1.25
N ILE A 244 35.38 15.38 2.44
CA ILE A 244 34.90 14.55 3.55
C ILE A 244 33.52 15.05 4.02
N THR A 245 33.37 16.36 4.21
CA THR A 245 32.09 16.95 4.64
C THR A 245 30.99 16.70 3.62
N LEU A 246 31.26 16.92 2.33
CA LEU A 246 30.31 16.65 1.27
C LEU A 246 29.93 15.17 1.19
N MET A 247 30.89 14.26 1.37
CA MET A 247 30.64 12.83 1.37
C MET A 247 29.72 12.42 2.54
N ILE A 248 29.92 12.98 3.73
CA ILE A 248 29.05 12.75 4.88
C ILE A 248 27.64 13.29 4.59
N GLU A 249 27.51 14.54 4.13
CA GLU A 249 26.21 15.14 3.78
C GLU A 249 25.46 14.32 2.74
N THR A 250 26.16 13.92 1.68
CA THR A 250 25.57 13.15 0.60
C THR A 250 25.17 11.76 1.07
N THR A 251 25.95 11.15 1.98
CA THR A 251 25.60 9.86 2.58
C THR A 251 24.35 9.97 3.44
N ILE A 252 24.25 11.01 4.29
CA ILE A 252 23.05 11.28 5.09
C ILE A 252 21.86 11.55 4.18
N PHE A 253 22.06 12.33 3.11
CA PHE A 253 21.02 12.61 2.13
C PHE A 253 20.51 11.34 1.45
N ILE A 254 21.41 10.52 0.92
CA ILE A 254 21.08 9.25 0.29
C ILE A 254 20.36 8.33 1.28
N TYR A 255 20.84 8.23 2.52
CA TYR A 255 20.23 7.43 3.57
C TYR A 255 18.78 7.84 3.83
N ASN A 256 18.55 9.13 4.07
CA ASN A 256 17.22 9.65 4.38
C ASN A 256 16.27 9.56 3.19
N ALA A 257 16.76 9.79 1.96
CA ALA A 257 15.99 9.60 0.74
C ALA A 257 15.53 8.14 0.60
N PHE A 258 16.42 7.19 0.86
CA PHE A 258 16.06 5.77 0.85
C PHE A 258 15.05 5.43 1.94
N LEU A 259 15.27 5.92 3.16
CA LEU A 259 14.35 5.70 4.25
C LEU A 259 12.97 6.31 3.96
N LEU A 260 12.90 7.45 3.27
CA LEU A 260 11.65 8.07 2.82
C LEU A 260 10.90 7.18 1.84
N ILE A 261 11.59 6.76 0.78
CA ILE A 261 11.02 5.89 -0.26
C ILE A 261 10.53 4.58 0.37
N GLN A 262 11.37 3.95 1.19
CA GLN A 262 11.02 2.72 1.90
C GLN A 262 9.81 2.90 2.81
N SER A 263 9.74 4.01 3.53
CA SER A 263 8.63 4.33 4.41
C SER A 263 7.31 4.56 3.65
N ALA A 264 7.35 5.33 2.57
CA ALA A 264 6.20 5.57 1.71
C ALA A 264 5.72 4.27 1.03
N MET A 265 6.65 3.45 0.55
CA MET A 265 6.35 2.13 -0.01
C MET A 265 5.75 1.20 1.04
N LEU A 266 6.30 1.17 2.26
CA LEU A 266 5.78 0.38 3.36
C LEU A 266 4.34 0.80 3.68
N LEU A 267 4.06 2.10 3.75
CA LEU A 267 2.71 2.64 3.97
C LEU A 267 1.73 2.19 2.88
N ALA A 268 2.06 2.41 1.61
CA ALA A 268 1.18 2.01 0.50
C ALA A 268 0.97 0.49 0.45
N CYS A 269 2.05 -0.29 0.59
CA CYS A 269 2.00 -1.75 0.49
C CYS A 269 1.25 -2.40 1.65
N THR A 270 1.39 -1.87 2.87
CA THR A 270 0.65 -2.36 4.03
C THR A 270 -0.85 -2.12 3.87
N ILE A 271 -1.27 -0.92 3.45
CA ILE A 271 -2.68 -0.63 3.14
C ILE A 271 -3.22 -1.59 2.07
N MET A 272 -2.47 -1.79 0.99
CA MET A 272 -2.87 -2.70 -0.10
C MET A 272 -2.94 -4.16 0.34
N SER A 273 -2.03 -4.61 1.19
CA SER A 273 -2.06 -5.98 1.76
C SER A 273 -3.29 -6.19 2.63
N THR A 274 -3.60 -5.21 3.49
CA THR A 274 -4.81 -5.21 4.32
C THR A 274 -6.07 -5.25 3.46
N TYR A 275 -6.14 -4.44 2.40
CA TYR A 275 -7.23 -4.51 1.44
C TYR A 275 -7.40 -5.90 0.84
N GLN A 276 -6.33 -6.51 0.32
CA GLN A 276 -6.42 -7.82 -0.33
C GLN A 276 -6.90 -8.92 0.64
N ALA A 277 -6.45 -8.86 1.89
CA ALA A 277 -6.90 -9.78 2.94
C ALA A 277 -8.40 -9.65 3.21
N PHE A 278 -8.88 -8.44 3.48
CA PHE A 278 -10.30 -8.22 3.74
C PHE A 278 -11.16 -8.47 2.50
N HIS A 279 -10.74 -8.02 1.33
CA HIS A 279 -11.47 -8.22 0.08
C HIS A 279 -11.65 -9.71 -0.21
N SER A 280 -10.59 -10.51 -0.11
CA SER A 280 -10.66 -11.95 -0.38
C SER A 280 -11.57 -12.69 0.62
N GLY A 281 -11.46 -12.36 1.91
CA GLY A 281 -12.32 -12.92 2.94
C GLY A 281 -13.79 -12.55 2.76
N LEU A 282 -14.09 -11.26 2.57
CA LEU A 282 -15.46 -10.76 2.42
C LEU A 282 -16.11 -11.20 1.12
N SER A 283 -15.36 -11.23 0.01
CA SER A 283 -15.87 -11.70 -1.29
C SER A 283 -16.33 -13.15 -1.18
N TYR A 284 -15.55 -14.01 -0.53
CA TYR A 284 -15.93 -15.40 -0.26
C TYR A 284 -17.18 -15.51 0.63
N LEU A 285 -17.24 -14.77 1.74
CA LEU A 285 -18.40 -14.76 2.63
C LEU A 285 -19.67 -14.28 1.93
N ASN A 286 -19.56 -13.21 1.14
CA ASN A 286 -20.67 -12.65 0.36
C ASN A 286 -21.14 -13.63 -0.71
N GLN A 287 -20.23 -14.25 -1.46
CA GLN A 287 -20.59 -15.28 -2.45
C GLN A 287 -21.26 -16.49 -1.80
N MET A 288 -20.76 -16.95 -0.65
CA MET A 288 -21.36 -18.05 0.09
C MET A 288 -22.78 -17.69 0.56
N PHE A 289 -22.99 -16.47 1.07
CA PHE A 289 -24.30 -15.98 1.47
C PHE A 289 -25.29 -15.94 0.28
N VAL A 290 -24.87 -15.34 -0.84
CA VAL A 290 -25.69 -15.25 -2.06
C VAL A 290 -26.00 -16.65 -2.61
N SER A 291 -25.03 -17.56 -2.61
CA SER A 291 -25.26 -18.95 -3.09
C SER A 291 -26.32 -19.70 -2.29
N ILE A 292 -26.42 -19.45 -0.98
CA ILE A 292 -27.47 -20.02 -0.13
C ILE A 292 -28.83 -19.45 -0.54
N LEU A 293 -28.89 -18.14 -0.79
CA LEU A 293 -30.11 -17.47 -1.25
C LEU A 293 -30.54 -17.95 -2.63
N ASP A 294 -29.62 -18.11 -3.58
CA ASP A 294 -29.93 -18.49 -4.96
C ASP A 294 -30.35 -19.94 -5.10
N LYS A 295 -29.73 -20.86 -4.33
CA LYS A 295 -30.18 -22.26 -4.23
C LYS A 295 -31.64 -22.35 -3.81
N SER A 296 -32.05 -21.48 -2.88
CA SER A 296 -33.44 -21.41 -2.43
C SER A 296 -34.36 -20.65 -3.39
N ARG A 297 -33.85 -19.94 -4.42
CA ARG A 297 -34.66 -19.33 -5.50
C ARG A 297 -34.88 -20.32 -6.65
N HIS A 298 -33.84 -21.01 -7.09
CA HIS A 298 -33.88 -21.83 -8.31
C HIS A 298 -34.47 -23.22 -8.12
N HIS A 299 -34.48 -23.78 -6.90
CA HIS A 299 -35.05 -25.10 -6.62
C HIS A 299 -36.48 -25.05 -6.07
N ASN A 300 -37.43 -24.46 -6.83
CA ASN A 300 -38.87 -24.51 -6.53
C ASN A 300 -39.26 -24.22 -5.07
N GLY A 301 -38.68 -23.17 -4.47
CA GLY A 301 -39.04 -22.78 -3.10
C GLY A 301 -38.57 -23.73 -1.99
N LYS A 302 -37.63 -24.64 -2.25
CA LYS A 302 -37.01 -25.46 -1.19
C LYS A 302 -36.42 -24.57 -0.10
N GLN A 303 -36.89 -24.78 1.13
CA GLN A 303 -36.48 -24.02 2.30
C GLN A 303 -35.01 -24.29 2.65
N ILE A 304 -34.36 -23.27 3.22
CA ILE A 304 -32.97 -23.30 3.69
C ILE A 304 -32.73 -24.54 4.57
N THR A 305 -31.72 -25.34 4.22
CA THR A 305 -31.43 -26.60 4.92
C THR A 305 -30.69 -26.37 6.24
N ARG A 306 -30.61 -27.38 7.11
CA ARG A 306 -29.84 -27.28 8.36
C ARG A 306 -28.35 -26.97 8.10
N LYS A 307 -27.77 -27.51 7.02
CA LYS A 307 -26.39 -27.22 6.61
C LYS A 307 -26.22 -25.75 6.22
N ASP A 308 -27.19 -25.19 5.51
CA ASP A 308 -27.18 -23.77 5.14
C ASP A 308 -27.27 -22.87 6.38
N VAL A 309 -28.07 -23.24 7.38
CA VAL A 309 -28.14 -22.50 8.65
C VAL A 309 -26.80 -22.51 9.39
N LEU A 310 -26.07 -23.63 9.38
CA LEU A 310 -24.72 -23.71 9.95
C LEU A 310 -23.75 -22.79 9.20
N ASN A 311 -23.84 -22.75 7.86
CA ASN A 311 -23.03 -21.85 7.03
C ASN A 311 -23.37 -20.37 7.30
N LEU A 312 -24.65 -20.01 7.45
CA LEU A 312 -25.07 -18.68 7.89
C LEU A 312 -24.49 -18.33 9.27
N GLY A 313 -24.49 -19.27 10.21
CA GLY A 313 -23.84 -19.10 11.51
C GLY A 313 -22.32 -18.90 11.42
N LEU A 314 -21.65 -19.49 10.43
CA LEU A 314 -20.24 -19.23 10.14
C LEU A 314 -20.06 -17.83 9.54
N ILE A 315 -20.87 -17.45 8.55
CA ILE A 315 -20.80 -16.14 7.89
C ILE A 315 -20.94 -15.01 8.91
N TYR A 316 -21.98 -15.07 9.75
CA TYR A 316 -22.21 -14.06 10.79
C TYR A 316 -21.01 -13.93 11.74
N ARG A 317 -20.45 -15.05 12.21
CA ARG A 317 -19.29 -15.04 13.11
C ARG A 317 -18.04 -14.45 12.44
N GLN A 318 -17.77 -14.83 11.20
CA GLN A 318 -16.62 -14.32 10.45
C GLN A 318 -16.78 -12.84 10.11
N HIS A 319 -17.98 -12.40 9.71
CA HIS A 319 -18.26 -10.99 9.43
C HIS A 319 -18.04 -10.12 10.67
N ASN A 320 -18.56 -10.51 11.84
CA ASN A 320 -18.31 -9.81 13.10
C ASN A 320 -16.82 -9.79 13.48
N LYS A 321 -16.11 -10.92 13.34
CA LYS A 321 -14.67 -11.01 13.62
C LYS A 321 -13.86 -10.05 12.73
N LEU A 322 -14.14 -10.04 11.43
CA LEU A 322 -13.48 -9.14 10.48
C LEU A 322 -13.82 -7.67 10.75
N SER A 323 -15.07 -7.39 11.13
CA SER A 323 -15.51 -6.04 11.51
C SER A 323 -14.75 -5.52 12.73
N TYR A 324 -14.53 -6.39 13.72
CA TYR A 324 -13.71 -6.07 14.88
C TYR A 324 -12.29 -5.69 14.47
N TYR A 325 -11.63 -6.50 13.63
CA TYR A 325 -10.27 -6.19 13.19
C TYR A 325 -10.16 -4.87 12.43
N VAL A 326 -11.09 -4.57 11.51
CA VAL A 326 -11.08 -3.27 10.81
C VAL A 326 -11.23 -2.11 11.78
N LEU A 327 -12.22 -2.16 12.67
CA LEU A 327 -12.50 -1.05 13.59
C LEU A 327 -11.39 -0.87 14.63
N HIS A 328 -10.79 -1.96 15.09
CA HIS A 328 -9.69 -1.94 16.05
C HIS A 328 -8.40 -1.42 15.41
N ASP A 329 -8.00 -1.97 14.26
CA ASP A 329 -6.80 -1.53 13.54
C ASP A 329 -6.93 -0.06 13.09
N ASP A 330 -8.13 0.36 12.68
CA ASP A 330 -8.40 1.75 12.33
C ASP A 330 -8.19 2.68 13.51
N LYS A 331 -8.82 2.38 14.66
CA LYS A 331 -8.71 3.20 15.87
C LYS A 331 -7.27 3.32 16.37
N ASN A 332 -6.52 2.22 16.31
CA ASN A 332 -5.20 2.13 16.95
C ASN A 332 -4.05 2.57 16.05
N THR A 333 -4.16 2.39 14.74
CA THR A 333 -3.03 2.58 13.81
C THR A 333 -3.39 3.50 12.65
N TRP A 334 -4.48 3.22 11.94
CA TRP A 334 -4.70 3.83 10.62
C TRP A 334 -5.35 5.20 10.68
N SER A 335 -6.32 5.42 11.55
CA SER A 335 -7.15 6.63 11.54
C SER A 335 -6.34 7.92 11.57
N GLN A 336 -5.41 8.03 12.52
CA GLN A 336 -4.54 9.20 12.65
C GLN A 336 -3.49 9.27 11.54
N SER A 337 -2.94 8.13 11.13
CA SER A 337 -1.88 8.05 10.11
C SER A 337 -2.41 8.44 8.73
N LEU A 338 -3.61 7.97 8.37
CA LEU A 338 -4.30 8.31 7.13
C LEU A 338 -4.71 9.79 7.11
N TYR A 339 -5.13 10.34 8.26
CA TYR A 339 -5.44 11.78 8.39
C TYR A 339 -4.22 12.64 8.08
N TYR A 340 -3.09 12.41 8.75
CA TYR A 340 -1.88 13.19 8.50
C TYR A 340 -1.31 12.95 7.11
N TYR A 341 -1.39 11.72 6.61
CA TYR A 341 -0.95 11.42 5.26
C TYR A 341 -1.77 12.21 4.23
N ALA A 342 -3.09 12.28 4.35
CA ALA A 342 -3.93 13.12 3.47
C ALA A 342 -3.59 14.62 3.60
N LEU A 343 -3.41 15.10 4.85
CA LEU A 343 -3.07 16.50 5.13
C LEU A 343 -1.76 16.94 4.48
N ILE A 344 -0.77 16.05 4.41
CA ILE A 344 0.56 16.35 3.84
C ILE A 344 0.62 16.04 2.34
N SER A 345 0.01 14.94 1.91
CA SER A 345 0.05 14.46 0.51
C SER A 345 -0.73 15.35 -0.45
N ILE A 346 -1.86 15.92 -0.01
CA ILE A 346 -2.66 16.85 -0.84
C ILE A 346 -1.84 18.10 -1.23
N PRO A 347 -1.24 18.84 -0.28
CA PRO A 347 -0.36 19.97 -0.60
C PRO A 347 0.81 19.60 -1.51
N ILE A 348 1.47 18.45 -1.32
CA ILE A 348 2.59 18.03 -2.20
C ILE A 348 2.14 17.96 -3.65
N ASN A 349 1.01 17.28 -3.92
CA ASN A 349 0.49 17.15 -5.28
C ASN A 349 0.09 18.50 -5.87
N ILE A 350 -0.56 19.36 -5.08
CA ILE A 350 -0.97 20.68 -5.55
C ILE A 350 0.25 21.54 -5.89
N THR A 351 1.26 21.60 -5.00
CA THR A 351 2.47 22.39 -5.25
C THR A 351 3.23 21.85 -6.47
N LEU A 352 3.39 20.53 -6.61
CA LEU A 352 4.02 19.93 -7.79
C LEU A 352 3.30 20.27 -9.10
N LEU A 353 1.96 20.26 -9.09
CA LEU A 353 1.20 20.66 -10.28
C LEU A 353 1.30 22.16 -10.57
N CYS A 354 1.34 23.01 -9.54
CA CYS A 354 1.53 24.45 -9.74
C CYS A 354 2.90 24.75 -10.35
N GLU A 355 3.97 24.11 -9.85
CA GLU A 355 5.31 24.18 -10.45
C GLU A 355 5.30 23.80 -11.93
N LEU A 356 4.70 22.64 -12.25
CA LEU A 356 4.62 22.15 -13.63
C LEU A 356 3.82 23.05 -14.58
N ILE A 357 2.88 23.85 -14.06
CA ILE A 357 2.01 24.70 -14.88
C ILE A 357 2.58 26.11 -15.03
N VAL A 358 3.19 26.66 -13.99
CA VAL A 358 3.56 28.07 -13.93
C VAL A 358 5.03 28.30 -14.28
N GLU A 359 5.93 27.42 -13.84
CA GLU A 359 7.37 27.62 -14.02
C GLU A 359 7.82 27.10 -15.40
N ASP A 360 8.76 27.84 -16.03
CA ASP A 360 9.41 27.41 -17.27
C ASP A 360 10.54 26.41 -16.96
N ILE A 361 10.14 25.16 -16.69
CA ILE A 361 11.03 24.09 -16.27
C ILE A 361 11.66 23.42 -17.51
N PRO A 362 12.98 23.12 -17.53
CA PRO A 362 13.59 22.35 -18.61
C PRO A 362 12.91 20.99 -18.81
N ALA A 363 12.71 20.57 -20.06
CA ALA A 363 11.97 19.34 -20.41
C ALA A 363 12.42 18.06 -19.67
N GLN A 364 13.72 17.93 -19.38
CA GLN A 364 14.24 16.79 -18.61
C GLN A 364 13.76 16.81 -17.15
N THR A 365 13.74 17.99 -16.52
CA THR A 365 13.27 18.18 -15.14
C THR A 365 11.75 18.10 -15.07
N GLU A 366 11.05 18.64 -16.07
CA GLU A 366 9.60 18.53 -16.21
C GLU A 366 9.16 17.05 -16.23
N PHE A 367 9.83 16.22 -17.05
CA PHE A 367 9.56 14.79 -17.09
C PHE A 367 9.74 14.11 -15.73
N VAL A 368 10.79 14.46 -14.98
CA VAL A 368 11.02 13.93 -13.62
C VAL A 368 9.90 14.35 -12.67
N PHE A 369 9.46 15.60 -12.72
CA PHE A 369 8.37 16.12 -11.88
C PHE A 369 7.04 15.44 -12.21
N ILE A 370 6.74 15.24 -13.50
CA ILE A 370 5.56 14.49 -13.94
C ILE A 370 5.61 13.06 -13.40
N VAL A 371 6.76 12.37 -13.50
CA VAL A 371 6.92 11.02 -12.97
C VAL A 371 6.70 10.99 -11.45
N ILE A 372 7.29 11.94 -10.70
CA ILE A 372 7.11 12.05 -9.25
C ILE A 372 5.63 12.29 -8.91
N ALA A 373 4.97 13.25 -9.58
CA ALA A 373 3.57 13.56 -9.36
C ALA A 373 2.66 12.37 -9.66
N VAL A 374 2.90 11.65 -10.77
CA VAL A 374 2.13 10.45 -11.14
C VAL A 374 2.35 9.33 -10.14
N VAL A 375 3.60 9.05 -9.75
CA VAL A 375 3.91 8.01 -8.75
C VAL A 375 3.28 8.35 -7.41
N HIS A 376 3.38 9.61 -6.95
CA HIS A 376 2.80 10.06 -5.69
C HIS A 376 1.26 10.02 -5.73
N ALA A 377 0.62 10.44 -6.83
CA ALA A 377 -0.82 10.32 -7.02
C ALA A 377 -1.29 8.86 -7.03
N ILE A 378 -0.60 7.96 -7.74
CA ILE A 378 -0.92 6.53 -7.76
C ILE A 378 -0.78 5.92 -6.37
N THR A 379 0.32 6.19 -5.68
CA THR A 379 0.60 5.66 -4.33
C THR A 379 -0.26 6.28 -3.24
N GLY A 380 -0.87 7.45 -3.46
CA GLY A 380 -1.87 8.02 -2.56
C GLY A 380 -3.30 7.57 -2.85
N VAL A 381 -3.74 7.65 -4.11
CA VAL A 381 -5.14 7.42 -4.50
C VAL A 381 -5.51 5.94 -4.49
N ILE A 382 -4.65 5.05 -5.00
CA ILE A 382 -4.97 3.62 -5.07
C ILE A 382 -5.18 3.01 -3.67
N PRO A 383 -4.31 3.23 -2.68
CA PRO A 383 -4.53 2.70 -1.33
C PRO A 383 -5.82 3.22 -0.70
N PHE A 384 -6.16 4.50 -0.88
CA PHE A 384 -7.43 5.03 -0.39
C PHE A 384 -8.64 4.40 -1.09
N MET A 385 -8.63 4.26 -2.41
CA MET A 385 -9.71 3.56 -3.12
C MET A 385 -9.85 2.11 -2.65
N ALA A 386 -8.73 1.44 -2.38
CA ALA A 386 -8.72 0.08 -1.85
C ALA A 386 -9.40 0.01 -0.46
N LEU A 387 -9.08 0.92 0.45
CA LEU A 387 -9.74 0.99 1.77
C LEU A 387 -11.24 1.32 1.66
N ALA A 388 -11.65 2.22 0.75
CA ALA A 388 -13.06 2.51 0.50
C ALA A 388 -13.81 1.28 -0.01
N HIS A 389 -13.15 0.47 -0.85
CA HIS A 389 -13.71 -0.78 -1.35
C HIS A 389 -13.91 -1.82 -0.23
N VAL A 390 -13.05 -1.85 0.80
CA VAL A 390 -13.26 -2.71 1.98
C VAL A 390 -14.61 -2.38 2.63
N SER A 391 -14.88 -1.09 2.86
CA SER A 391 -16.15 -0.66 3.45
C SER A 391 -17.35 -1.08 2.61
N SER A 392 -17.30 -0.86 1.30
CA SER A 392 -18.35 -1.31 0.36
C SER A 392 -18.59 -2.83 0.45
N ALA A 393 -17.51 -3.62 0.52
CA ALA A 393 -17.59 -5.07 0.62
C ALA A 393 -18.27 -5.57 1.91
N PHE A 394 -18.06 -4.87 3.04
CA PHE A 394 -18.74 -5.19 4.31
C PHE A 394 -20.26 -4.96 4.25
N HIS A 395 -20.69 -3.91 3.55
CA HIS A 395 -22.10 -3.50 3.52
C HIS A 395 -22.90 -4.18 2.41
N LYS A 396 -22.25 -4.83 1.42
CA LYS A 396 -22.91 -5.53 0.31
C LYS A 396 -23.87 -6.64 0.75
N ILE A 397 -23.61 -7.28 1.90
CA ILE A 397 -24.47 -8.37 2.40
C ILE A 397 -25.86 -7.87 2.81
N ARG A 398 -25.97 -6.61 3.24
CA ARG A 398 -27.19 -5.98 3.75
C ARG A 398 -28.38 -6.19 2.84
N ASP A 399 -28.19 -5.97 1.54
CA ASP A 399 -29.28 -6.00 0.54
C ASP A 399 -29.88 -7.41 0.39
N HIS A 400 -29.19 -8.43 0.90
CA HIS A 400 -29.57 -9.84 0.84
C HIS A 400 -30.09 -10.37 2.18
N ILE A 401 -29.96 -9.62 3.29
CA ILE A 401 -30.35 -10.10 4.63
C ILE A 401 -31.87 -10.28 4.73
N LEU A 402 -32.66 -9.28 4.35
CA LEU A 402 -34.13 -9.35 4.40
C LEU A 402 -34.69 -10.53 3.56
N PRO A 403 -34.29 -10.71 2.29
CA PRO A 403 -34.68 -11.89 1.51
C PRO A 403 -34.34 -13.22 2.18
N MET A 404 -33.19 -13.31 2.86
CA MET A 404 -32.76 -14.52 3.56
C MET A 404 -33.62 -14.78 4.80
N GLN A 405 -33.94 -13.74 5.60
CA GLN A 405 -34.78 -13.86 6.79
C GLN A 405 -36.20 -14.34 6.46
N LEU A 406 -36.78 -13.91 5.34
CA LEU A 406 -38.10 -14.35 4.88
C LEU A 406 -38.12 -15.85 4.55
N LYS A 407 -37.01 -16.40 4.03
CA LYS A 407 -36.89 -17.80 3.62
C LYS A 407 -36.50 -18.76 4.74
N LEU A 408 -35.95 -18.25 5.84
CA LEU A 408 -35.63 -19.06 7.01
C LEU A 408 -36.91 -19.56 7.70
N LYS A 409 -36.95 -20.85 8.05
CA LYS A 409 -38.03 -21.45 8.88
C LYS A 409 -38.18 -20.72 10.22
N ARG A 410 -39.38 -20.72 10.80
CA ARG A 410 -39.66 -20.17 12.15
C ARG A 410 -38.76 -20.78 13.24
N ASN A 411 -38.43 -22.06 13.12
CA ASN A 411 -37.61 -22.79 14.10
C ASN A 411 -36.13 -22.31 14.17
N TYR A 412 -35.71 -21.42 13.26
CA TYR A 412 -34.36 -20.81 13.26
C TYR A 412 -34.37 -19.35 13.75
N LEU A 413 -35.26 -19.02 14.69
CA LEU A 413 -35.42 -17.67 15.26
C LEU A 413 -34.09 -17.05 15.70
N ARG A 414 -33.22 -17.81 16.36
CA ARG A 414 -31.90 -17.33 16.82
C ARG A 414 -31.04 -16.81 15.67
N THR A 415 -31.05 -17.46 14.51
CA THR A 415 -30.30 -17.00 13.33
C THR A 415 -30.95 -15.76 12.74
N LYS A 416 -32.29 -15.70 12.70
CA LYS A 416 -33.00 -14.49 12.23
C LYS A 416 -32.65 -13.27 13.07
N LEU A 417 -32.72 -13.38 14.40
CA LEU A 417 -32.41 -12.29 15.34
C LEU A 417 -30.96 -11.81 15.20
N LYS A 418 -30.00 -12.72 15.03
CA LYS A 418 -28.60 -12.34 14.79
C LYS A 418 -28.42 -11.52 13.51
N TYR A 419 -29.09 -11.92 12.44
CA TYR A 419 -29.02 -11.20 11.18
C TYR A 419 -29.84 -9.91 11.18
N ASP A 420 -30.86 -9.83 12.02
CA ASP A 420 -31.63 -8.60 12.27
C ASP A 420 -30.74 -7.55 12.95
N ASP A 421 -30.06 -7.93 14.03
CA ASP A 421 -29.02 -7.12 14.68
C ASP A 421 -27.93 -6.70 13.68
N LEU A 422 -27.43 -7.62 12.85
CA LEU A 422 -26.45 -7.28 11.83
C LEU A 422 -26.99 -6.26 10.82
N TYR A 423 -28.23 -6.43 10.36
CA TYR A 423 -28.87 -5.53 9.41
C TYR A 423 -29.03 -4.13 10.00
N GLU A 424 -29.50 -4.03 11.24
CA GLU A 424 -29.62 -2.76 11.97
C GLU A 424 -28.26 -2.08 12.12
N ARG A 425 -27.21 -2.82 12.52
CA ARG A 425 -25.83 -2.28 12.60
C ARG A 425 -25.29 -1.80 11.26
N LEU A 426 -25.61 -2.49 10.16
CA LEU A 426 -25.19 -2.08 8.80
C LEU A 426 -25.99 -0.90 8.23
N MET A 427 -27.19 -0.65 8.73
CA MET A 427 -28.05 0.46 8.28
C MET A 427 -27.88 1.72 9.11
N HIS A 428 -27.90 1.59 10.44
CA HIS A 428 -27.97 2.71 11.37
C HIS A 428 -26.76 2.78 12.30
N GLY A 429 -26.00 1.68 12.44
CA GLY A 429 -24.82 1.63 13.28
C GLY A 429 -23.61 2.39 12.70
N LYS A 430 -22.53 2.42 13.49
CA LYS A 430 -21.24 2.95 13.04
C LYS A 430 -20.78 2.19 11.79
N LYS A 431 -20.47 2.91 10.71
CA LYS A 431 -19.96 2.32 9.48
C LYS A 431 -18.71 1.50 9.76
N ILE A 432 -18.67 0.28 9.22
CA ILE A 432 -17.48 -0.58 9.22
C ILE A 432 -16.58 -0.09 8.08
N ALA A 433 -15.66 0.80 8.41
CA ALA A 433 -14.74 1.44 7.47
C ALA A 433 -13.47 1.89 8.21
N PHE A 434 -12.40 2.09 7.45
CA PHE A 434 -11.30 2.93 7.90
C PHE A 434 -11.73 4.40 7.94
N THR A 435 -11.03 5.23 8.70
CA THR A 435 -11.37 6.64 8.90
C THR A 435 -10.18 7.56 8.63
N PHE A 436 -10.48 8.82 8.29
CA PHE A 436 -9.49 9.90 8.18
C PHE A 436 -9.44 10.71 9.48
N GLY A 437 -9.21 10.06 10.61
CA GLY A 437 -9.26 10.74 11.91
C GLY A 437 -10.62 11.42 12.09
N TYR A 438 -10.59 12.73 12.33
CA TYR A 438 -11.76 13.55 12.54
C TYR A 438 -12.51 13.95 11.25
N LEU A 439 -11.93 13.72 10.06
CA LEU A 439 -12.57 14.07 8.78
C LEU A 439 -13.69 13.10 8.39
N GLY A 440 -13.76 11.92 9.03
CA GLY A 440 -14.85 10.97 8.85
C GLY A 440 -14.45 9.66 8.16
N ASN A 441 -15.45 8.96 7.61
CA ASN A 441 -15.29 7.59 7.11
C ASN A 441 -14.72 7.54 5.69
N LEU A 442 -13.70 6.70 5.50
CA LEU A 442 -13.07 6.43 4.23
C LEU A 442 -13.96 5.52 3.39
N THR A 443 -14.86 6.15 2.63
CA THR A 443 -15.84 5.54 1.74
C THR A 443 -15.77 6.22 0.38
N PHE A 444 -16.36 5.65 -0.68
CA PHE A 444 -16.37 6.30 -2.00
C PHE A 444 -16.96 7.71 -1.97
N ARG A 445 -17.99 7.94 -1.15
CA ARG A 445 -18.54 9.29 -0.91
C ARG A 445 -17.51 10.21 -0.26
N GLY A 446 -16.84 9.75 0.80
CA GLY A 446 -15.81 10.54 1.48
C GLY A 446 -14.62 10.86 0.58
N LEU A 447 -14.21 9.92 -0.29
CA LEU A 447 -13.17 10.17 -1.28
C LEU A 447 -13.59 11.19 -2.34
N PHE A 448 -14.86 11.16 -2.77
CA PHE A 448 -15.40 12.16 -3.68
C PHE A 448 -15.41 13.56 -3.04
N GLU A 449 -15.84 13.68 -1.78
CA GLU A 449 -15.79 14.94 -1.02
C GLU A 449 -14.36 15.46 -0.85
N ALA A 450 -13.40 14.56 -0.57
CA ALA A 450 -11.97 14.90 -0.50
C ALA A 450 -11.41 15.35 -1.86
N PHE A 451 -11.84 14.72 -2.96
CA PHE A 451 -11.45 15.11 -4.32
C PHE A 451 -11.96 16.52 -4.70
N LEU A 452 -13.20 16.86 -4.33
CA LEU A 452 -13.71 18.22 -4.52
C LEU A 452 -12.91 19.25 -3.69
N SER A 453 -12.57 18.89 -2.45
CA SER A 453 -11.74 19.73 -1.58
C SER A 453 -10.33 19.93 -2.17
N TYR A 454 -9.76 18.88 -2.77
CA TYR A 454 -8.50 18.94 -3.50
C TYR A 454 -8.55 19.92 -4.68
N ILE A 455 -9.61 19.86 -5.51
CA ILE A 455 -9.80 20.79 -6.63
C ILE A 455 -9.89 22.24 -6.13
N ALA A 456 -10.66 22.49 -5.07
CA ALA A 456 -10.78 23.83 -4.50
C ALA A 456 -9.44 24.36 -3.96
N ALA A 457 -8.69 23.53 -3.22
CA ALA A 457 -7.37 23.88 -2.72
C ALA A 457 -6.36 24.14 -3.86
N PHE A 458 -6.43 23.36 -4.94
CA PHE A 458 -5.60 23.55 -6.13
C PHE A 458 -5.79 24.94 -6.73
N PHE A 459 -7.04 25.35 -7.02
CA PHE A 459 -7.30 26.67 -7.59
C PHE A 459 -6.92 27.81 -6.66
N LEU A 460 -7.11 27.64 -5.34
CA LEU A 460 -6.71 28.63 -4.35
C LEU A 460 -5.19 28.83 -4.32
N ILE A 461 -4.42 27.74 -4.25
CA ILE A 461 -2.95 27.80 -4.22
C ILE A 461 -2.41 28.32 -5.56
N MET A 462 -2.95 27.86 -6.68
CA MET A 462 -2.59 28.38 -8.01
C MET A 462 -2.85 29.89 -8.11
N GLY A 463 -3.96 30.39 -7.56
CA GLY A 463 -4.26 31.83 -7.52
C GLY A 463 -3.21 32.63 -6.74
N PHE A 464 -2.75 32.13 -5.59
CA PHE A 464 -1.65 32.74 -4.85
C PHE A 464 -0.33 32.70 -5.63
N TYR A 465 -0.03 31.57 -6.26
CA TYR A 465 1.18 31.36 -7.05
C TYR A 465 1.25 32.36 -8.22
N MET A 466 0.17 32.49 -9.00
CA MET A 466 0.09 33.42 -10.12
C MET A 466 0.21 34.89 -9.69
N LYS A 467 -0.35 35.25 -8.52
CA LYS A 467 -0.22 36.60 -7.97
C LYS A 467 1.22 36.92 -7.60
N GLU A 468 1.95 35.96 -7.04
CA GLU A 468 3.33 36.16 -6.65
C GLU A 468 4.31 36.20 -7.84
N HIS A 469 3.98 35.50 -8.93
CA HIS A 469 4.77 35.56 -10.17
C HIS A 469 4.52 36.86 -10.97
N SER A 470 3.43 37.57 -10.70
CA SER A 470 3.10 38.85 -11.35
C SER A 470 3.62 40.09 -10.61
N THR A 471 4.17 39.90 -9.41
CA THR A 471 4.89 40.92 -8.62
C THR A 471 6.39 40.75 -8.75
#